data_AF-A0A1J3FPF8-F1
#
_entry.id   AF-A0A1J3FPF8-F1
#
_cell.length_a   1.000
_cell.length_b   1.000
_cell.length_c   1.000
_cell.angle_alpha   90.00
_cell.angle_beta   90.00
_cell.angle_gamma   90.00
#
_symmetry.space_group_name_H-M   'P 1'
#
loop_
_entity.id
_entity.type
_entity.pdbx_description
1 polymer ?
#
loop_
_entity_poly.entity_id
_entity_poly.type
_entity_poly.pdbx_seq_one_letter_code
_entity_poly.pdbx_strand_id
1 'polypeptide(L)'
;MVVARGHKRSTLYMTMSYQDTIAVVENAKQTKLWHCRLGHMSEKGMKLMVVNGVLPDLKTVDHQMCESCILGKQKRVSFSKEGREPKS
;
A
#
# COMPACT_ATOMS: atom_id res chain seq x y z
N MET A 1 12.43 31.69 26.13
CA MET A 1 11.29 31.04 25.43
C MET A 1 11.83 30.38 24.17
N VAL A 2 11.65 29.06 23.97
CA VAL A 2 12.11 28.34 22.77
C VAL A 2 10.88 28.00 21.93
N VAL A 3 10.88 28.40 20.64
CA VAL A 3 9.72 28.27 19.74
C VAL A 3 9.71 26.94 18.97
N ALA A 4 10.87 26.41 18.59
CA ALA A 4 11.01 25.11 17.94
C ALA A 4 12.44 24.57 18.08
N ARG A 5 12.61 23.24 18.01
CA ARG A 5 13.90 22.56 17.97
C ARG A 5 14.02 21.78 16.66
N GLY A 6 15.15 21.90 15.97
CA GLY A 6 15.41 21.22 14.70
C GLY A 6 16.89 20.89 14.53
N HIS A 7 17.19 19.85 13.76
CA HIS A 7 18.55 19.40 13.48
C HIS A 7 19.12 20.18 12.27
N LYS A 8 20.18 20.97 12.48
CA LYS A 8 20.81 21.75 11.40
C LYS A 8 21.64 20.84 10.50
N ARG A 9 21.36 20.84 9.19
CA ARG A 9 22.20 20.23 8.15
C ARG A 9 22.52 21.29 7.09
N SER A 10 23.80 21.59 6.93
CA SER A 10 24.30 22.68 6.08
C SER A 10 23.63 24.01 6.44
N THR A 11 22.79 24.55 5.57
CA THR A 11 22.08 25.82 5.75
C THR A 11 20.62 25.65 6.19
N LEU A 12 20.12 24.41 6.32
CA LEU A 12 18.72 24.12 6.60
C LEU A 12 18.51 23.49 7.99
N TYR A 13 17.45 23.88 8.69
CA TYR A 13 17.01 23.22 9.92
C TYR A 13 15.93 22.19 9.60
N MET A 14 16.19 20.93 9.94
CA MET A 14 15.32 19.79 9.63
C MET A 14 14.64 19.30 10.91
N THR A 15 13.32 19.23 10.92
CA THR A 15 12.58 18.50 11.97
C THR A 15 12.66 17.01 11.64
N MET A 16 12.86 16.14 12.64
CA MET A 16 13.02 14.69 12.43
C MET A 16 11.91 14.06 11.57
N SER A 17 10.70 14.63 11.63
CA SER A 17 9.53 14.21 10.84
C SER A 17 9.73 14.22 9.32
N TYR A 18 10.60 15.09 8.78
CA TYR A 18 10.74 15.24 7.33
C TYR A 18 11.43 14.04 6.67
N GLN A 19 12.47 13.49 7.31
CA GLN A 19 13.22 12.35 6.76
C GLN A 19 12.35 11.09 6.71
N ASP A 20 11.59 10.83 7.78
CA ASP A 20 10.70 9.69 7.87
C ASP A 20 9.59 9.78 6.81
N THR A 21 9.04 10.97 6.61
CA THR A 21 8.00 11.21 5.59
C THR A 21 8.53 10.92 4.18
N ILE A 22 9.75 11.34 3.84
CA ILE A 22 10.36 11.04 2.53
C ILE A 22 10.55 9.53 2.35
N ALA A 23 11.08 8.85 3.37
CA ALA A 23 11.36 7.42 3.29
C ALA A 23 10.07 6.60 3.10
N VAL A 24 8.99 6.98 3.79
CA VAL A 24 7.66 6.36 3.65
C VAL A 24 7.09 6.59 2.25
N VAL A 25 7.18 7.81 1.71
CA VAL A 25 6.70 8.12 0.35
C VAL A 25 7.45 7.32 -0.71
N GLU A 26 8.77 7.19 -0.61
CA GLU A 26 9.55 6.40 -1.55
C GLU A 26 9.21 4.91 -1.46
N ASN A 27 9.05 4.39 -0.25
CA ASN A 27 8.66 3.00 -0.02
C ASN A 27 7.27 2.67 -0.61
N ALA A 28 6.30 3.58 -0.45
CA ALA A 28 4.97 3.44 -1.03
C ALA A 28 5.00 3.43 -2.57
N LYS A 29 5.86 4.25 -3.19
CA LYS A 29 6.08 4.21 -4.65
C LYS A 29 6.65 2.86 -5.09
N GLN A 30 7.66 2.35 -4.38
CA GLN A 30 8.25 1.03 -4.70
C GLN A 30 7.24 -0.10 -4.51
N THR A 31 6.43 -0.06 -3.44
CA THR A 31 5.33 -1.01 -3.21
C THR A 31 4.37 -1.04 -4.40
N LYS A 32 3.93 0.13 -4.87
CA LYS A 32 3.00 0.24 -6.01
C LYS A 32 3.61 -0.33 -7.30
N LEU A 33 4.89 -0.06 -7.57
CA LEU A 33 5.58 -0.59 -8.75
C LEU A 33 5.64 -2.12 -8.73
N TRP A 34 6.04 -2.71 -7.60
CA TRP A 34 6.10 -4.16 -7.45
C TRP A 34 4.72 -4.81 -7.52
N HIS A 35 3.70 -4.19 -6.91
CA HIS A 35 2.32 -4.63 -7.02
C HIS A 35 1.86 -4.77 -8.48
N CYS A 36 2.16 -3.80 -9.34
CA CYS A 36 1.84 -3.86 -10.76
C CYS A 36 2.69 -4.91 -11.50
N ARG A 37 4.02 -4.94 -11.28
CA ARG A 37 4.93 -5.90 -11.93
C ARG A 37 4.56 -7.36 -11.65
N LEU A 38 4.06 -7.64 -10.45
CA LEU A 38 3.66 -8.98 -10.01
C LEU A 38 2.21 -9.33 -10.38
N GLY A 39 1.57 -8.57 -11.27
CA GLY A 39 0.21 -8.85 -11.74
C GLY A 39 -0.84 -8.61 -10.66
N HIS A 40 -0.76 -7.48 -9.96
CA HIS A 40 -1.71 -7.10 -8.92
C HIS A 40 -1.75 -8.07 -7.73
N MET A 41 -0.57 -8.52 -7.28
CA MET A 41 -0.42 -9.43 -6.14
C MET A 41 -0.99 -8.82 -4.85
N SER A 42 -1.50 -9.66 -3.95
CA SER A 42 -2.00 -9.24 -2.63
C SER A 42 -0.86 -8.77 -1.73
N GLU A 43 -1.18 -7.88 -0.79
CA GLU A 43 -0.25 -7.40 0.23
C GLU A 43 0.42 -8.54 1.00
N LYS A 44 -0.37 -9.54 1.42
CA LYS A 44 0.13 -10.72 2.14
C LYS A 44 1.16 -11.50 1.33
N GLY A 45 0.91 -11.72 0.04
CA GLY A 45 1.86 -12.41 -0.84
C GLY A 45 3.16 -11.61 -1.01
N MET A 46 3.04 -10.29 -1.16
CA MET A 46 4.21 -9.44 -1.33
C MET A 46 5.04 -9.32 -0.05
N LYS A 47 4.40 -9.29 1.14
CA LYS A 47 5.10 -9.35 2.44
C LYS A 47 5.93 -10.63 2.58
N LEU A 48 5.40 -11.78 2.12
CA LEU A 48 6.15 -13.03 2.13
C LEU A 48 7.37 -12.98 1.20
N MET A 49 7.25 -12.38 0.02
CA MET A 49 8.38 -12.20 -0.89
C MET A 49 9.47 -11.29 -0.33
N VAL A 50 9.10 -10.24 0.41
CA VAL A 50 10.06 -9.37 1.11
C VAL A 50 10.81 -10.17 2.18
N VAL A 51 10.09 -10.95 3.00
CA VAL A 51 10.71 -11.82 4.03
C VAL A 51 11.67 -12.84 3.40
N ASN A 52 11.31 -13.38 2.23
CA ASN A 52 12.14 -14.33 1.50
C ASN A 52 13.29 -13.65 0.70
N GLY A 53 13.43 -12.31 0.76
CA GLY A 53 14.50 -11.58 0.09
C GLY A 53 14.37 -11.49 -1.43
N VAL A 54 13.20 -11.77 -2.00
CA VAL A 54 12.99 -11.76 -3.47
C VAL A 54 12.82 -10.34 -4.01
N LEU A 55 12.42 -9.39 -3.15
CA LEU A 55 12.19 -7.98 -3.50
C LEU A 55 13.22 -7.09 -2.79
N PRO A 56 14.45 -6.95 -3.33
CA PRO A 56 15.56 -6.29 -2.64
C PRO A 56 15.33 -4.79 -2.39
N ASP A 57 14.56 -4.14 -3.26
CA ASP A 57 14.29 -2.70 -3.17
C ASP A 57 13.16 -2.35 -2.19
N LEU A 58 12.49 -3.37 -1.62
CA LEU A 58 11.28 -3.19 -0.83
C LEU A 58 11.49 -3.58 0.63
N LYS A 59 11.60 -2.58 1.51
CA LYS A 59 11.79 -2.81 2.97
C LYS A 59 10.49 -3.14 3.70
N THR A 60 9.40 -2.54 3.26
CA THR A 60 8.07 -2.69 3.86
C THR A 60 7.06 -2.68 2.74
N VAL A 61 5.90 -3.30 2.97
CA VAL A 61 4.80 -3.26 2.01
C VAL A 61 3.74 -2.33 2.57
N ASP A 62 3.53 -1.20 1.91
CA ASP A 62 2.40 -0.30 2.15
C ASP A 62 1.42 -0.39 0.98
N HIS A 63 0.42 -1.26 1.10
CA HIS A 63 -0.52 -1.52 0.02
C HIS A 63 -1.59 -0.43 -0.07
N GLN A 64 -1.40 0.47 -1.03
CA GLN A 64 -2.40 1.47 -1.38
C GLN A 64 -3.57 0.84 -2.14
N MET A 65 -4.75 1.46 -2.05
CA MET A 65 -5.92 1.04 -2.82
C MET A 65 -5.59 1.03 -4.33
N CYS A 66 -5.87 -0.10 -4.96
CA CYS A 66 -5.69 -0.30 -6.39
C CYS A 66 -7.05 -0.51 -7.05
N GLU A 67 -7.49 0.45 -7.86
CA GLU A 67 -8.76 0.39 -8.59
C GLU A 67 -8.87 -0.87 -9.44
N SER A 68 -7.82 -1.24 -10.18
CA SER A 68 -7.79 -2.46 -10.99
C SER A 68 -7.97 -3.73 -10.16
N CYS A 69 -7.45 -3.78 -8.92
CA CYS A 69 -7.70 -4.89 -8.01
C CYS A 69 -9.16 -4.94 -7.57
N ILE A 70 -9.71 -3.79 -7.20
CA ILE A 70 -11.07 -3.66 -6.69
C ILE A 70 -12.07 -4.10 -7.76
N LEU A 71 -11.87 -3.68 -9.01
CA LEU A 71 -12.74 -4.01 -10.14
C LEU A 71 -12.49 -5.43 -10.66
N GLY A 72 -11.24 -5.88 -10.69
CA GLY A 72 -10.86 -7.18 -11.27
C GLY A 72 -11.06 -8.38 -10.36
N LYS A 73 -11.05 -8.19 -9.03
CA LYS A 73 -11.19 -9.29 -8.05
C LYS A 73 -12.57 -9.37 -7.39
N GLN A 74 -13.59 -8.72 -7.94
CA GLN A 74 -14.94 -8.83 -7.38
C GLN A 74 -15.46 -10.27 -7.49
N LYS A 75 -15.92 -10.81 -6.36
CA LYS A 75 -16.57 -12.12 -6.34
C LYS A 75 -17.92 -12.01 -7.03
N ARG A 76 -18.19 -12.89 -8.00
CA ARG A 76 -19.52 -13.02 -8.58
C ARG A 76 -20.51 -13.43 -7.49
N VAL A 77 -21.51 -12.59 -7.23
CA VAL A 77 -22.59 -12.93 -6.31
C VAL A 77 -23.44 -14.06 -6.89
N SER A 78 -23.82 -15.02 -6.05
CA SER A 78 -24.79 -16.05 -6.44
C SER A 78 -26.20 -15.48 -6.37
N PHE A 79 -27.03 -15.75 -7.37
CA PHE A 79 -28.46 -15.51 -7.26
C PHE A 79 -29.05 -16.42 -6.17
N SER A 80 -29.87 -15.87 -5.27
CA SER A 80 -30.67 -16.69 -4.36
C SER A 80 -31.65 -17.53 -5.17
N LYS A 81 -31.74 -18.82 -4.84
CA LYS A 81 -32.71 -19.75 -5.47
C LYS A 81 -34.10 -19.67 -4.84
N GLU A 82 -34.33 -18.71 -3.96
CA GLU A 82 -35.65 -18.46 -3.41
C GLU A 82 -36.57 -18.06 -4.57
N GLY A 83 -37.45 -19.00 -4.94
CA GLY A 83 -38.50 -18.74 -5.89
C GLY A 83 -39.27 -17.51 -5.42
N ARG A 84 -39.40 -16.51 -6.28
CA ARG A 84 -40.34 -15.43 -6.04
C ARG A 84 -41.72 -16.09 -5.93
N GLU A 85 -42.29 -16.10 -4.73
CA GLU A 85 -43.70 -16.42 -4.60
C GLU A 85 -44.48 -15.38 -5.41
N PRO A 86 -45.36 -15.80 -6.34
CA PRO A 86 -46.26 -14.88 -7.01
C PRO A 86 -47.09 -14.18 -5.95
N LYS A 87 -47.02 -12.85 -5.88
CA LYS A 87 -47.97 -12.08 -5.09
C LYS A 87 -49.36 -12.32 -5.69
N SER A 88 -50.21 -12.98 -4.90
CA SER A 88 -51.66 -13.02 -5.13
C SER A 88 -52.26 -11.63 -4.98
#